data_AF-A0A6P0LM79-F1
#
_entry.id   AF-A0A6P0LM79-F1
#
_cell.length_a   1.000
_cell.length_b   1.000
_cell.length_c   1.000
_cell.angle_alpha   90.00
_cell.angle_beta   90.00
_cell.angle_gamma   90.00
#
_symmetry.space_group_name_H-M   'P 1'
#
loop_
_entity.id
_entity.type
_entity.pdbx_description
1 polymer ?
#
loop_
_entity_poly.entity_id
_entity_poly.type
_entity_poly.pdbx_seq_one_letter_code
_entity_poly.pdbx_strand_id
1 'polypeptide(L)'
;MEVVPFTPPSRPTEFSALGYLFGRFDPNPSQEPNRSVKGTLVLKQGISFSAYMHQPLWKKLSTNPSFGEKKVYLWRVYFRITKAGKLAQIQIKKFIPLEGKTTLRHSPSDKRVDQFRVRGLIHDVK
;
A
#
# COMPACT_ATOMS: atom_id res chain seq x y z
N MET A 1 20.33 12.05 -33.95
CA MET A 1 19.45 11.15 -33.17
C MET A 1 18.06 11.72 -33.26
N GLU A 2 17.14 11.04 -33.95
CA GLU A 2 15.73 11.44 -33.95
C GLU A 2 15.12 11.10 -32.61
N VAL A 3 14.54 12.10 -31.95
CA VAL A 3 13.79 11.92 -30.70
C VAL A 3 12.40 11.47 -31.09
N VAL A 4 12.12 10.17 -30.95
CA VAL A 4 10.76 9.65 -31.12
C VAL A 4 9.89 10.22 -29.99
N PRO A 5 8.80 10.93 -30.29
CA PRO A 5 7.93 11.47 -29.26
C PRO A 5 7.26 10.33 -28.49
N PHE A 6 7.36 10.38 -27.16
CA PHE A 6 6.66 9.44 -26.29
C PHE A 6 5.16 9.58 -26.52
N THR A 7 4.53 8.53 -27.02
CA THR A 7 3.08 8.47 -27.17
C THR A 7 2.53 7.61 -26.03
N PRO A 8 1.68 8.15 -25.15
CA PRO A 8 1.10 7.36 -24.07
C PRO A 8 0.27 6.20 -24.64
N PRO A 9 0.29 5.02 -24.00
CA PRO A 9 -0.43 3.86 -24.49
C PRO A 9 -1.94 4.12 -24.53
N SER A 10 -2.60 3.64 -25.60
CA SER A 10 -4.04 3.82 -25.82
C SER A 10 -4.92 3.03 -24.85
N ARG A 11 -4.33 2.09 -24.08
CA ARG A 11 -5.01 1.27 -23.07
C ARG A 11 -4.19 1.27 -21.77
N PRO A 12 -4.84 1.12 -20.61
CA PRO A 12 -4.12 1.05 -19.33
C PRO A 12 -3.10 -0.10 -19.33
N THR A 13 -1.83 0.23 -19.10
CA THR A 13 -0.76 -0.76 -19.04
C THR A 13 -0.78 -1.48 -17.70
N GLU A 14 -0.80 -2.81 -17.68
CA GLU A 14 -0.64 -3.54 -16.43
C GLU A 14 0.72 -3.25 -15.78
N PHE A 15 0.71 -2.82 -14.53
CA PHE A 15 1.91 -2.72 -13.73
C PHE A 15 1.68 -3.24 -12.32
N SER A 16 2.79 -3.54 -11.67
CA SER A 16 2.86 -3.77 -10.24
C SER A 16 3.76 -2.71 -9.61
N ALA A 17 3.53 -2.39 -8.34
CA ALA A 17 4.38 -1.46 -7.62
C ALA A 17 4.65 -1.98 -6.21
N LEU A 18 5.87 -1.71 -5.74
CA LEU A 18 6.28 -1.93 -4.37
C LEU A 18 6.74 -0.59 -3.81
N GLY A 19 6.14 -0.16 -2.70
CA GLY A 19 6.43 1.14 -2.14
C GLY A 19 6.10 1.23 -0.67
N TYR A 20 6.11 2.46 -0.16
CA TYR A 20 5.75 2.78 1.20
C TYR A 20 4.54 3.70 1.22
N LEU A 21 3.58 3.41 2.09
CA LEU A 21 2.41 4.25 2.33
C LEU A 21 2.33 4.61 3.82
N PHE A 22 2.13 5.88 4.11
CA PHE A 22 1.87 6.33 5.48
C PHE A 22 0.36 6.28 5.78
N GLY A 23 -0.02 5.51 6.80
CA GLY A 23 -1.44 5.40 7.14
C GLY A 23 -1.76 4.50 8.32
N ARG A 24 -3.05 4.27 8.52
CA ARG A 24 -3.63 3.38 9.52
C ARG A 24 -4.29 2.20 8.83
N PHE A 25 -4.11 1.00 9.36
CA PHE A 25 -4.80 -0.19 8.86
C PHE A 25 -5.93 -0.57 9.83
N ASP A 26 -7.16 -0.55 9.31
CA ASP A 26 -8.38 -0.88 10.03
C ASP A 26 -8.81 -2.31 9.60
N PRO A 27 -8.56 -3.36 10.41
CA PRO A 27 -8.93 -4.73 10.07
C PRO A 27 -10.46 -4.89 10.03
N ASN A 28 -10.96 -5.77 9.15
CA ASN A 28 -12.38 -6.11 9.14
C ASN A 28 -12.69 -7.06 10.32
N PRO A 29 -13.52 -6.64 11.30
CA PRO A 29 -13.77 -7.42 12.52
C PRO A 29 -14.58 -8.70 12.24
N SER A 30 -15.34 -8.75 11.15
CA SER A 30 -16.24 -9.87 10.84
C SER A 30 -15.56 -11.05 10.13
N GLN A 31 -14.24 -11.02 9.98
CA GLN A 31 -13.51 -12.04 9.23
C GLN A 31 -12.53 -12.79 10.14
N GLU A 32 -12.80 -14.07 10.41
CA GLU A 32 -11.83 -14.92 11.05
C GLU A 32 -10.55 -14.99 10.20
N PRO A 33 -9.37 -14.66 10.76
CA PRO A 33 -8.14 -14.69 10.00
C PRO A 33 -7.80 -16.14 9.72
N ASN A 34 -8.09 -16.68 8.53
CA ASN A 34 -7.65 -18.04 8.19
C ASN A 34 -6.24 -18.00 7.56
N ARG A 35 -6.05 -17.25 6.46
CA ARG A 35 -4.74 -17.04 5.80
C ARG A 35 -4.26 -15.58 5.76
N SER A 36 -5.19 -14.65 5.81
CA SER A 36 -4.93 -13.21 5.74
C SER A 36 -6.00 -12.44 6.50
N VAL A 37 -5.60 -11.34 7.13
CA VAL A 37 -6.52 -10.32 7.64
C VAL A 37 -6.77 -9.32 6.54
N LYS A 38 -8.04 -9.16 6.13
CA LYS A 38 -8.45 -8.09 5.21
C LYS A 38 -8.92 -6.88 6.02
N GLY A 39 -8.88 -5.71 5.41
CA GLY A 39 -9.28 -4.47 6.03
C GLY A 39 -9.11 -3.29 5.08
N THR A 40 -9.08 -2.11 5.67
CA THR A 40 -8.95 -0.84 4.95
C THR A 40 -7.66 -0.14 5.38
N LEU A 41 -6.85 0.27 4.41
CA LEU A 41 -5.70 1.14 4.65
C LEU A 41 -6.11 2.60 4.42
N VAL A 42 -6.16 3.40 5.49
CA VAL A 42 -6.56 4.81 5.48
C VAL A 42 -5.31 5.70 5.54
N LEU A 43 -5.18 6.62 4.57
CA LEU A 43 -4.05 7.55 4.45
C LEU A 43 -4.36 8.94 5.01
N LYS A 44 -3.35 9.83 5.06
CA LYS A 44 -3.40 11.21 5.62
C LYS A 44 -4.51 12.13 5.06
N GLN A 45 -5.05 11.81 3.89
CA GLN A 45 -6.07 12.62 3.20
C GLN A 45 -7.46 11.96 3.20
N GLY A 46 -7.68 10.93 4.02
CA GLY A 46 -8.92 10.15 4.00
C GLY A 46 -9.02 9.16 2.82
N ILE A 47 -8.05 9.20 1.90
CA ILE A 47 -7.90 8.19 0.84
C ILE A 47 -7.79 6.82 1.49
N SER A 48 -8.63 5.90 1.02
CA SER A 48 -8.77 4.58 1.60
C SER A 48 -8.65 3.51 0.53
N PHE A 49 -7.90 2.47 0.83
CA PHE A 49 -7.71 1.33 -0.07
C PHE A 49 -8.13 0.03 0.60
N SER A 50 -8.78 -0.84 -0.16
CA SER A 50 -8.94 -2.24 0.26
C SER A 50 -7.55 -2.88 0.36
N ALA A 51 -7.26 -3.45 1.52
CA ALA A 51 -5.95 -4.00 1.83
C ALA A 51 -6.04 -5.34 2.56
N TYR A 52 -4.96 -6.10 2.52
CA TYR A 52 -4.82 -7.31 3.33
C TYR A 52 -3.39 -7.50 3.81
N MET A 53 -3.24 -8.25 4.89
CA MET A 53 -1.96 -8.74 5.37
C MET A 53 -2.03 -10.23 5.69
N HIS A 54 -0.90 -10.92 5.52
CA HIS A 54 -0.84 -12.33 5.89
C HIS A 54 -0.83 -12.51 7.40
N GLN A 55 -1.40 -13.63 7.85
CA GLN A 55 -1.55 -13.99 9.26
C GLN A 55 -0.25 -13.84 10.09
N PRO A 56 0.94 -14.29 9.63
CA PRO A 56 2.18 -14.13 10.39
C PRO A 56 2.56 -12.67 10.64
N LEU A 57 2.32 -11.79 9.66
CA LEU A 57 2.56 -10.36 9.81
C LEU A 57 1.56 -9.73 10.78
N TRP A 58 0.29 -10.12 10.70
CA TRP A 58 -0.75 -9.68 11.63
C TRP A 58 -0.41 -10.09 13.07
N LYS A 59 -0.09 -11.37 13.30
CA LYS A 59 0.32 -11.86 14.63
C LYS A 59 1.47 -11.04 15.20
N LYS A 60 2.50 -10.76 14.40
CA LYS A 60 3.64 -9.93 14.81
C LYS A 60 3.25 -8.49 15.15
N LEU A 61 2.27 -7.94 14.44
CA LEU A 61 1.76 -6.58 14.68
C LEU A 61 0.88 -6.54 15.93
N SER A 62 -0.08 -7.47 16.06
CA SER A 62 -1.04 -7.52 17.15
C SER A 62 -0.42 -7.85 18.51
N THR A 63 0.71 -8.57 18.53
CA THR A 63 1.47 -8.83 19.77
C THR A 63 2.42 -7.70 20.13
N ASN A 64 2.54 -6.65 19.31
CA ASN A 64 3.38 -5.51 19.64
C ASN A 64 2.69 -4.70 20.76
N PRO A 65 3.34 -4.48 21.92
CA PRO A 65 2.73 -3.75 23.05
C PRO A 65 2.34 -2.31 22.70
N SER A 66 2.99 -1.75 21.68
CA SER A 66 2.73 -0.41 21.17
C SER A 66 1.70 -0.40 20.02
N PHE A 67 1.07 -1.53 19.71
CA PHE A 67 -0.03 -1.61 18.75
C PHE A 67 -1.29 -1.02 19.35
N GLY A 68 -2.07 -0.34 18.51
CA GLY A 68 -3.38 0.18 18.87
C GLY A 68 -4.16 0.48 17.61
N GLU A 69 -5.48 0.29 17.66
CA GLU A 69 -6.37 0.43 16.50
C GLU A 69 -6.29 1.79 15.81
N LYS A 70 -5.87 2.84 16.51
CA LYS A 70 -5.74 4.21 15.97
C LYS A 70 -4.32 4.57 15.56
N LYS A 71 -3.37 3.62 15.62
CA LYS A 71 -1.95 3.90 15.37
C LYS A 71 -1.65 3.91 13.88
N VAL A 72 -0.79 4.84 13.49
CA VAL A 72 -0.26 4.96 12.13
C VAL A 72 1.11 4.31 12.02
N TYR A 73 1.39 3.78 10.83
CA TYR A 73 2.67 3.15 10.50
C TYR A 73 3.08 3.59 9.10
N LEU A 74 4.36 3.36 8.79
CA LEU A 74 4.81 3.32 7.41
C LEU A 74 4.70 1.88 6.91
N TRP A 75 3.79 1.64 5.97
CA TRP A 75 3.48 0.33 5.42
C TRP A 75 4.26 0.10 4.16
N ARG A 76 5.09 -0.95 4.11
CA ARG A 76 5.59 -1.44 2.83
C ARG A 76 4.47 -2.21 2.15
N VAL A 77 4.06 -1.74 0.98
CA VAL A 77 2.91 -2.27 0.25
C VAL A 77 3.30 -2.77 -1.13
N TYR A 78 2.59 -3.79 -1.60
CA TYR A 78 2.63 -4.28 -2.96
C TYR A 78 1.22 -4.20 -3.55
N PHE A 79 1.10 -3.71 -4.78
CA PHE A 79 -0.16 -3.80 -5.52
C PHE A 79 0.08 -4.06 -7.00
N ARG A 80 -0.95 -4.54 -7.67
CA ARG A 80 -1.00 -4.72 -9.13
C ARG A 80 -2.28 -4.08 -9.64
N ILE A 81 -2.21 -3.49 -10.84
CA ILE A 81 -3.39 -3.01 -11.55
C ILE A 81 -3.89 -4.07 -12.56
N THR A 82 -5.20 -4.09 -12.79
CA THR A 82 -5.84 -4.95 -13.79
C THR A 82 -5.62 -4.42 -15.21
N LYS A 83 -5.95 -5.22 -16.24
CA LYS A 83 -6.00 -4.77 -17.65
C LYS A 83 -6.84 -3.50 -17.87
N ALA A 84 -7.82 -3.25 -17.00
CA ALA A 84 -8.67 -2.06 -17.05
C ALA A 84 -8.07 -0.86 -16.29
N GLY A 85 -6.83 -0.94 -15.82
CA GLY A 85 -6.16 0.11 -15.06
C GLY A 85 -6.62 0.26 -13.61
N LYS A 86 -7.45 -0.67 -13.11
CA LYS A 86 -8.00 -0.59 -11.75
C LYS A 86 -7.07 -1.24 -10.74
N LEU A 87 -6.91 -0.60 -9.58
CA LEU A 87 -6.24 -1.20 -8.43
C LEU A 87 -7.07 -2.39 -7.93
N ALA A 88 -6.47 -3.58 -7.85
CA ALA A 88 -7.18 -4.76 -7.35
C ALA A 88 -7.30 -4.73 -5.81
N GLN A 89 -6.18 -4.98 -5.11
CA GLN A 89 -6.09 -4.93 -3.65
C GLN A 89 -4.65 -4.63 -3.24
N ILE A 90 -4.47 -3.87 -2.16
CA ILE A 90 -3.14 -3.61 -1.61
C ILE A 90 -2.74 -4.75 -0.67
N GLN A 91 -1.59 -5.36 -0.94
CA GLN A 91 -0.97 -6.30 -0.04
C GLN A 91 0.02 -5.58 0.88
N ILE A 92 -0.22 -5.62 2.19
CA ILE A 92 0.72 -5.13 3.18
C ILE A 92 1.80 -6.20 3.40
N LYS A 93 3.06 -5.83 3.14
CA LYS A 93 4.23 -6.71 3.21
C LYS A 93 5.06 -6.52 4.48
N LYS A 94 5.06 -5.31 5.03
CA LYS A 94 5.83 -4.97 6.24
C LYS A 94 5.21 -3.73 6.90
N PHE A 95 5.28 -3.67 8.22
CA PHE A 95 5.03 -2.45 8.98
C PHE A 95 6.35 -1.90 9.52
N ILE A 96 6.49 -0.59 9.52
CA ILE A 96 7.60 0.12 10.14
C ILE A 96 6.98 1.04 11.20
N PRO A 97 7.27 0.83 12.49
CA PRO A 97 6.79 1.72 13.54
C PRO A 97 7.39 3.10 13.34
N LEU A 98 6.58 4.12 13.63
CA LEU A 98 6.98 5.51 13.59
C LEU A 98 7.30 5.96 15.01
N GLU A 99 8.34 6.77 15.16
CA GLU A 99 8.73 7.35 16.45
C GLU A 99 7.75 8.47 16.85
N GLY A 100 7.62 8.69 18.16
CA GLY A 100 6.79 9.76 18.73
C GLY A 100 5.28 9.59 18.56
N LYS A 101 4.53 10.67 18.86
CA LYS A 101 3.06 10.74 18.73
C LYS A 101 2.64 11.08 17.29
N THR A 102 3.06 10.26 16.32
CA THR A 102 2.67 10.46 14.92
C THR A 102 1.18 10.14 14.73
N THR A 103 0.45 10.98 14.01
CA THR A 103 -0.99 10.84 13.74
C THR A 103 -1.25 11.06 12.26
N LEU A 104 -2.41 10.64 11.73
CA LEU A 104 -2.73 10.88 10.31
C LEU A 104 -2.61 12.36 9.90
N ARG A 105 -2.87 13.30 10.83
CA ARG A 105 -2.74 14.76 10.58
C ARG A 105 -1.28 15.22 10.47
N HIS A 106 -0.36 14.54 11.16
CA HIS A 106 1.05 14.92 11.26
C HIS A 106 1.90 13.86 10.54
N SER A 107 2.33 14.18 9.32
CA SER A 107 3.19 13.26 8.56
C SER A 107 4.56 13.15 9.23
N PRO A 108 5.19 11.97 9.22
CA PRO A 108 6.62 11.88 9.51
C PRO A 108 7.40 12.77 8.53
N SER A 109 8.52 13.34 8.98
CA SER A 109 9.49 14.07 8.15
C SER A 109 10.29 13.16 7.22
N ASP A 110 9.99 11.86 7.21
CA ASP A 110 10.72 10.86 6.45
C ASP A 110 10.48 11.05 4.94
N LYS A 111 11.56 11.34 4.21
CA LYS A 111 11.55 11.52 2.75
C LYS A 111 11.07 10.27 1.99
N ARG A 112 10.99 9.10 2.64
CA ARG A 112 10.53 7.82 2.09
C ARG A 112 9.00 7.64 2.08
N VAL A 113 8.26 8.58 2.67
CA VAL A 113 6.78 8.57 2.63
C VAL A 113 6.32 8.67 1.17
N ASP A 114 5.41 7.78 0.78
CA ASP A 114 4.77 7.71 -0.54
C ASP A 114 5.73 7.50 -1.72
N GLN A 115 6.90 6.89 -1.48
CA GLN A 115 7.80 6.45 -2.54
C GLN A 115 7.42 5.07 -3.09
N PHE A 116 7.28 4.97 -4.40
CA PHE A 116 6.97 3.73 -5.10
C PHE A 116 8.05 3.37 -6.12
N ARG A 117 8.46 2.10 -6.09
CA ARG A 117 9.17 1.48 -7.21
C ARG A 117 8.13 0.74 -8.07
N VAL A 118 7.86 1.29 -9.25
CA VAL A 118 6.99 0.66 -10.24
C VAL A 118 7.79 -0.40 -11.00
N ARG A 119 7.19 -1.59 -11.16
CA ARG A 119 7.66 -2.69 -12.00
C ARG A 119 6.52 -3.05 -12.95
N GLY A 120 6.63 -2.64 -14.20
CA GLY A 120 5.68 -2.96 -15.25
C GLY A 120 6.41 -3.48 -16.48
N LEU A 121 5.71 -4.29 -17.26
CA LEU A 121 6.06 -4.50 -18.66
C LEU A 121 5.23 -3.49 -19.44
N ILE A 122 5.90 -2.53 -20.10
CA ILE A 122 5.23 -1.69 -21.09
C ILE A 122 5.04 -2.58 -22.31
N HIS A 123 3.85 -3.14 -22.45
CA HIS A 123 3.48 -3.85 -23.67
C HIS A 123 3.15 -2.78 -24.72
N ASP A 124 4.05 -2.65 -25.70
CA ASP A 124 3.75 -1.95 -26.95
C ASP A 124 2.65 -2.75 -27.65
N VAL A 125 1.42 -2.24 -27.63
CA VAL A 125 0.31 -2.86 -28.34
C VAL A 125 0.45 -2.42 -29.80
N LYS A 126 1.12 -3.24 -30.60
CA LYS A 126 1.06 -3.16 -32.07
C LYS A 126 -0.34 -3.47 -32.56
#